data_AF-A0A8T5TKI9-F1
#
_entry.id   AF-A0A8T5TKI9-F1
#
_cell.length_a   1.000
_cell.length_b   1.000
_cell.length_c   1.000
_cell.angle_alpha   90.00
_cell.angle_beta   90.00
_cell.angle_gamma   90.00
#
_symmetry.space_group_name_H-M   'P 1'
#
loop_
_entity.id
_entity.type
_entity.pdbx_description
1 polymer ?
#
loop_
_entity_poly.entity_id
_entity_poly.type
_entity_poly.pdbx_seq_one_letter_code
_entity_poly.pdbx_strand_id
1 'polypeptide(L)' 'MEHGNKTTQVCCKCGKAKKRPIYERIINCDCGSHIDRDLNSAINIMVY' A
#
# COMPACT_ATOMS: atom_id res chain seq x y z
N MET A 1 -12.07 8.92 3.14
CA MET A 1 -10.80 9.63 3.40
C MET A 1 -10.55 10.54 2.20
N GLU A 2 -10.22 11.81 2.42
CA GLU A 2 -10.05 12.82 1.38
C GLU A 2 -9.03 12.42 0.31
N HIS A 3 -9.34 12.80 -0.93
CA HIS A 3 -8.64 12.51 -2.18
C HIS A 3 -7.22 13.09 -2.22
N GLY A 4 -6.25 12.45 -1.54
CA GLY A 4 -4.85 12.87 -1.66
C GLY A 4 -3.78 12.15 -0.86
N ASN A 5 -4.07 11.07 -0.11
CA ASN A 5 -3.08 10.55 0.84
C ASN A 5 -2.83 9.03 0.76
N LYS A 6 -1.73 8.68 0.07
CA LYS A 6 -0.82 7.56 0.42
C LYS A 6 -1.26 6.12 0.11
N THR A 7 -1.96 5.87 -1.00
CA THR A 7 -2.28 4.50 -1.46
C THR A 7 -1.03 3.62 -1.62
N THR A 8 0.12 4.18 -1.98
CA THR A 8 1.41 3.47 -2.09
C THR A 8 2.02 3.06 -0.75
N GLN A 9 1.55 3.65 0.36
CA GLN A 9 2.09 3.42 1.70
C GLN A 9 1.12 2.65 2.60
N VAL A 10 -0.15 2.55 2.20
CA VAL A 10 -1.20 1.79 2.90
C VAL A 10 -1.16 0.35 2.44
N CYS A 11 -1.07 -0.61 3.35
CA CYS A 11 -1.18 -2.02 3.00
C CYS A 11 -2.62 -2.36 2.58
N CYS A 12 -2.81 -2.89 1.38
CA CYS A 12 -4.13 -3.26 0.86
C CYS A 12 -4.81 -4.41 1.62
N LYS A 13 -4.06 -5.15 2.43
CA LYS A 13 -4.58 -6.27 3.24
C LYS A 13 -5.10 -5.82 4.61
N CYS A 14 -4.40 -4.91 5.28
CA CYS A 14 -4.69 -4.56 6.67
C CYS A 14 -4.93 -3.06 6.93
N GLY A 15 -4.83 -2.21 5.90
CA GLY A 15 -5.07 -0.77 6.00
C GLY A 15 -3.98 0.03 6.74
N LYS A 16 -2.92 -0.62 7.26
CA LYS A 16 -1.83 0.09 7.95
C LYS A 16 -1.00 0.92 6.97
N ALA A 17 -0.83 2.20 7.26
CA ALA A 17 0.10 3.07 6.54
C ALA A 17 1.52 2.94 7.11
N LYS A 18 2.52 2.78 6.24
CA LYS A 18 3.94 2.77 6.60
C LYS A 18 4.72 3.65 5.63
N LYS A 19 5.56 4.56 6.14
CA LYS A 19 6.48 5.31 5.28
C LYS A 19 7.42 4.32 4.59
N ARG A 20 7.46 4.38 3.26
CA ARG A 20 8.31 3.55 2.41
C ARG A 20 8.98 4.44 1.36
N PRO A 21 10.26 4.21 1.03
CA PRO A 21 10.92 4.92 -0.04
C PRO A 21 10.41 4.49 -1.41
N ILE A 22 10.50 5.39 -2.40
CA ILE A 22 9.99 5.17 -3.77
C ILE A 22 10.74 4.05 -4.51
N TYR A 23 11.93 3.65 -4.07
CA TYR A 23 12.63 2.50 -4.67
C TYR A 23 12.16 1.15 -4.10
N GLU A 24 11.42 1.11 -3.00
CA GLU A 24 10.90 -0.14 -2.40
C GLU A 24 9.71 -0.65 -3.21
N ARG A 25 9.99 -1.50 -4.20
CA ARG A 25 8.99 -2.10 -5.10
C ARG A 25 8.12 -3.12 -4.39
N ILE A 26 8.66 -3.82 -3.39
CA ILE A 26 7.97 -4.93 -2.73
C ILE A 26 7.50 -4.51 -1.35
N ILE A 27 6.19 -4.52 -1.14
CA ILE A 27 5.57 -4.25 0.15
C ILE A 27 5.61 -5.51 1.00
N ASN A 28 6.53 -5.52 1.95
CA ASN A 28 6.52 -6.46 3.08
C ASN A 28 5.81 -5.79 4.27
N CYS A 29 4.69 -6.34 4.71
CA CYS A 29 3.90 -5.82 5.82
C CYS A 29 3.87 -6.83 6.98
N ASP A 30 3.83 -6.31 8.20
CA ASP A 30 3.80 -7.11 9.44
C ASP A 30 2.52 -7.98 9.55
N CYS A 31 1.50 -7.74 8.70
CA CYS A 31 0.32 -8.61 8.56
C CYS A 31 0.54 -9.83 7.63
N GLY A 32 1.78 -10.02 7.15
CA GLY A 32 2.16 -11.05 6.19
C GLY A 32 1.79 -10.74 4.75
N SER A 33 1.53 -9.47 4.39
CA SER A 33 1.38 -9.09 2.98
C SER A 33 2.77 -8.96 2.34
N HIS A 34 2.94 -9.56 1.16
CA HIS A 34 4.16 -9.56 0.36
C HIS A 34 3.78 -9.43 -1.11
N ILE A 35 3.63 -8.19 -1.59
CA ILE A 35 3.16 -7.90 -2.95
C ILE A 35 3.89 -6.70 -3.57
N ASP A 36 3.85 -6.57 -4.89
CA ASP A 36 4.36 -5.37 -5.56
C ASP A 36 3.53 -4.14 -5.17
N ARG A 37 4.23 -3.01 -5.00
CA ARG A 37 3.66 -1.74 -4.57
C ARG A 37 2.63 -1.18 -5.55
N ASP A 38 2.85 -1.35 -6.84
CA ASP A 38 1.93 -0.83 -7.87
C ASP A 38 0.64 -1.65 -7.84
N LEU A 39 0.74 -2.98 -7.65
CA LEU A 39 -0.42 -3.84 -7.40
C LEU A 39 -1.15 -3.48 -6.10
N ASN A 40 -0.42 -3.28 -4.99
CA ASN A 40 -1.01 -2.82 -3.72
C ASN A 40 -1.77 -1.51 -3.89
N SER A 41 -1.21 -0.58 -4.67
CA SER A 41 -1.81 0.73 -4.95
C SER A 41 -3.05 0.59 -5.81
N ALA A 42 -3.02 -0.27 -6.84
CA ALA A 42 -4.18 -0.56 -7.68
C ALA A 42 -5.33 -1.18 -6.87
N ILE A 43 -5.04 -2.16 -6.00
CA ILE A 43 -6.04 -2.75 -5.10
C ILE A 43 -6.60 -1.67 -4.17
N ASN A 44 -5.74 -0.85 -3.56
CA ASN A 44 -6.20 0.25 -2.71
C ASN A 44 -7.14 1.19 -3.47
N ILE A 45 -6.83 1.56 -4.71
CA ILE A 45 -7.70 2.41 -5.54
C ILE A 45 -9.04 1.74 -5.82
N MET A 46 -9.07 0.42 -6.07
CA MET A 46 -10.30 -0.33 -6.38
C MET A 46 -11.21 -0.59 -5.17
N VAL A 47 -10.66 -0.55 -3.95
CA VAL A 47 -11.41 -0.77 -2.70
C VAL A 47 -12.08 0.53 -2.21
N TYR A 48 -11.76 1.68 -2.81
CA TYR A 48 -12.39 2.99 -2.56
C TYR A 48 -13.33 3.39 -3.69
#